data_AF-J0QSA1-F1
#
_entry.id   AF-J0QSA1-F1
#
_cell.length_a   1.000
_cell.length_b   1.000
_cell.length_c   1.000
_cell.angle_alpha   90.00
_cell.angle_beta   90.00
_cell.angle_gamma   90.00
#
_symmetry.space_group_name_H-M   'P 1'
#
loop_
_entity.id
_entity.type
_entity.pdbx_description
1 polymer ?
#
loop_
_entity_poly.entity_id
_entity_poly.type
_entity_poly.pdbx_seq_one_letter_code
_entity_poly.pdbx_strand_id
1 'polypeptide(L)'
;YGNTGLELYGHSRGGMTLGNMLYSFKQKGVHGIADNTNINFYGSAFNALVASAFLTYVSDGKQTTVGLENHKYDFVGGVIGGNPATFSKVPAGSNWWKETWKIFTTYPSVHACYGNADLACRRAYGNSYKHCQKVYQISQGGKNETNFKIIEWDHAVNYRWV
;
A
#
# COMPACT_ATOMS: atom_id res chain seq x y z
N TYR A 1 -3.42 22.04 10.07
CA TYR A 1 -2.66 20.85 10.53
C TYR A 1 -1.46 21.35 11.29
N GLY A 2 -1.28 21.01 12.57
CA GLY A 2 -0.31 21.78 13.37
C GLY A 2 0.04 21.29 14.77
N ASN A 3 -0.22 20.03 15.13
CA ASN A 3 0.41 19.47 16.35
C ASN A 3 0.59 17.94 16.31
N THR A 4 -0.22 17.21 15.56
CA THR A 4 -0.21 15.74 15.51
C THR A 4 0.17 15.14 14.15
N GLY A 5 0.44 15.96 13.13
CA GLY A 5 0.71 15.50 11.76
C GLY A 5 -0.53 15.36 10.89
N LEU A 6 -0.33 14.91 9.65
CA LEU A 6 -1.36 14.63 8.65
C LEU A 6 -1.40 13.12 8.38
N GLU A 7 -2.56 12.50 8.61
CA GLU A 7 -2.79 11.08 8.34
C GLU A 7 -3.67 10.94 7.09
N LEU A 8 -3.19 10.23 6.07
CA LEU A 8 -3.92 9.99 4.82
C LEU A 8 -4.08 8.48 4.59
N TYR A 9 -5.30 8.07 4.24
CA TYR A 9 -5.64 6.67 4.02
C TYR A 9 -6.21 6.49 2.61
N GLY A 10 -5.59 5.59 1.83
CA GLY A 10 -5.95 5.35 0.44
C GLY A 10 -6.43 3.92 0.22
N HIS A 11 -7.74 3.72 0.12
CA HIS A 11 -8.32 2.42 -0.23
C HIS A 11 -8.65 2.34 -1.72
N SER A 12 -8.39 1.20 -2.37
CA SER A 12 -8.79 0.97 -3.77
C SER A 12 -8.32 2.11 -4.70
N ARG A 13 -9.24 2.68 -5.48
CA ARG A 13 -9.03 3.87 -6.32
C ARG A 13 -8.70 5.14 -5.51
N GLY A 14 -9.11 5.23 -4.24
CA GLY A 14 -8.74 6.34 -3.36
C GLY A 14 -7.23 6.46 -3.17
N GLY A 15 -6.48 5.35 -3.21
CA GLY A 15 -5.03 5.43 -3.20
C GLY A 15 -4.43 5.99 -4.51
N MET A 16 -5.11 5.85 -5.66
CA MET A 16 -4.73 6.56 -6.89
C MET A 16 -4.91 8.06 -6.76
N THR A 17 -5.97 8.51 -6.09
CA THR A 17 -6.13 9.94 -5.78
C THR A 17 -4.96 10.47 -4.94
N LEU A 18 -4.57 9.76 -3.88
CA LEU A 18 -3.43 10.15 -3.04
C LEU A 18 -2.10 10.10 -3.80
N GLY A 19 -1.87 9.05 -4.60
CA GLY A 19 -0.69 8.93 -5.44
C GLY A 19 -0.58 10.05 -6.47
N ASN A 20 -1.67 10.39 -7.14
CA ASN A 20 -1.73 11.49 -8.11
C ASN A 20 -1.56 12.86 -7.45
N MET A 21 -2.05 13.05 -6.22
CA MET A 21 -1.79 14.26 -5.44
C MET A 21 -0.29 14.43 -5.19
N LEU A 22 0.39 13.40 -4.68
CA LEU A 22 1.84 13.43 -4.45
C LEU A 22 2.62 13.65 -5.75
N TYR A 23 2.21 12.99 -6.83
CA TYR A 23 2.79 13.18 -8.16
C TYR A 23 2.64 14.63 -8.65
N SER A 24 1.47 15.22 -8.47
CA SER A 24 1.19 16.61 -8.85
C SER A 24 2.05 17.60 -8.06
N PHE A 25 2.25 17.37 -6.75
CA PHE A 25 3.18 18.17 -5.95
C PHE A 25 4.60 18.09 -6.50
N LYS A 26 5.09 16.88 -6.79
CA LYS A 26 6.41 16.70 -7.41
C LYS A 26 6.53 17.44 -8.75
N GLN A 27 5.55 17.30 -9.63
CA GLN A 27 5.54 17.95 -10.94
C GLN A 27 5.54 19.48 -10.85
N LYS A 28 4.90 20.04 -9.82
CA LYS A 28 4.87 21.48 -9.56
C LYS A 28 6.06 21.99 -8.75
N GLY A 29 7.02 21.14 -8.40
CA GLY A 29 8.15 21.51 -7.55
C GLY A 29 7.76 21.85 -6.11
N VAL A 30 6.65 21.30 -5.61
CA VAL A 30 6.19 21.50 -4.23
C VAL A 30 6.87 20.48 -3.33
N HIS A 31 7.66 20.95 -2.37
CA HIS A 31 8.35 20.16 -1.37
C HIS A 31 8.44 20.93 -0.03
N GLY A 32 8.86 20.25 1.04
CA GLY A 32 8.95 20.82 2.39
C GLY A 32 7.62 20.94 3.15
N ILE A 33 6.51 20.37 2.64
CA ILE A 33 5.16 20.53 3.22
C ILE A 33 4.61 19.27 3.92
N ALA A 34 5.28 18.12 3.77
CA ALA A 34 4.80 16.82 4.22
C ALA A 34 5.71 16.15 5.27
N ASP A 35 6.39 16.94 6.08
CA ASP A 35 7.37 16.47 7.07
C ASP A 35 6.77 15.60 8.18
N ASN A 36 5.53 15.87 8.58
CA ASN A 36 4.79 15.04 9.52
C ASN A 36 3.55 14.42 8.86
N THR A 37 3.72 13.85 7.66
CA THR A 37 2.64 13.16 6.93
C THR A 37 2.87 11.66 6.90
N ASN A 38 1.85 10.91 7.31
CA ASN A 38 1.82 9.46 7.24
C ASN A 38 0.72 9.02 6.26
N ILE A 39 1.06 8.07 5.39
CA ILE A 39 0.17 7.61 4.32
C ILE A 39 0.07 6.09 4.40
N ASN A 40 -1.15 5.57 4.41
CA ASN A 40 -1.42 4.13 4.46
C ASN A 40 -2.34 3.71 3.31
N PHE A 41 -1.94 2.67 2.58
CA PHE A 41 -2.66 2.14 1.43
C PHE A 41 -3.30 0.78 1.74
N TYR A 42 -4.55 0.60 1.32
CA TYR A 42 -5.32 -0.63 1.52
C TYR A 42 -5.88 -1.13 0.19
N GLY A 43 -5.39 -2.26 -0.32
CA GLY A 43 -5.80 -2.79 -1.62
C GLY A 43 -5.70 -1.75 -2.74
N SER A 44 -4.68 -0.89 -2.68
CA SER A 44 -4.64 0.34 -3.46
C SER A 44 -4.38 0.10 -4.94
N ALA A 45 -5.11 0.81 -5.80
CA ALA A 45 -4.85 0.88 -7.24
C ALA A 45 -3.61 1.70 -7.60
N PHE A 46 -2.92 2.30 -6.63
CA PHE A 46 -1.66 3.01 -6.83
C PHE A 46 -0.52 2.24 -6.19
N ASN A 47 0.65 2.29 -6.82
CA ASN A 47 1.82 1.62 -6.32
C ASN A 47 2.36 2.33 -5.06
N ALA A 48 2.28 1.67 -3.91
CA ALA A 48 2.66 2.23 -2.60
C ALA A 48 4.13 2.64 -2.57
N LEU A 49 4.97 1.93 -3.31
CA LEU A 49 6.39 2.22 -3.39
C LEU A 49 6.67 3.48 -4.23
N VAL A 50 6.00 3.67 -5.36
CA VAL A 50 6.04 4.95 -6.09
C VAL A 50 5.52 6.09 -5.21
N ALA A 51 4.47 5.86 -4.42
CA ALA A 51 3.98 6.84 -3.47
C ALA A 51 5.02 7.18 -2.38
N SER A 52 5.77 6.20 -1.88
CA SER A 52 6.86 6.43 -0.91
C SER A 52 7.96 7.33 -1.48
N ALA A 53 8.29 7.17 -2.76
CA ALA A 53 9.25 8.01 -3.46
C ALA A 53 8.77 9.46 -3.59
N PHE A 54 7.50 9.65 -3.92
CA PHE A 54 6.92 10.99 -4.00
C PHE A 54 6.77 11.64 -2.63
N LEU A 55 6.39 10.88 -1.60
CA LEU A 55 6.36 11.36 -0.23
C LEU A 55 7.75 11.79 0.25
N THR A 56 8.78 11.01 -0.10
CA THR A 56 10.19 11.35 0.19
C THR A 56 10.56 12.69 -0.43
N TYR A 57 10.20 12.92 -1.70
CA TYR A 57 10.42 14.21 -2.35
C TYR A 57 9.66 15.35 -1.67
N VAL A 58 8.33 15.20 -1.49
CA VAL A 58 7.46 16.27 -0.97
C VAL A 58 7.77 16.62 0.49
N SER A 59 8.41 15.72 1.24
CA SER A 59 8.80 15.89 2.65
C SER A 59 10.26 16.31 2.86
N ASP A 60 11.03 16.57 1.80
CA ASP A 60 12.49 16.78 1.90
C ASP A 60 13.23 15.63 2.59
N GLY A 61 12.80 14.40 2.34
CA GLY A 61 13.39 13.19 2.91
C GLY A 61 12.99 12.91 4.35
N LYS A 62 12.15 13.74 4.98
CA LYS A 62 11.70 13.55 6.37
C LYS A 62 10.69 12.42 6.52
N GLN A 63 9.97 12.07 5.45
CA GLN A 63 9.05 10.93 5.39
C GLN A 63 9.39 10.04 4.20
N THR A 64 9.89 8.84 4.48
CA THR A 64 10.40 7.92 3.46
C THR A 64 9.57 6.66 3.29
N THR A 65 8.59 6.45 4.17
CA THR A 65 7.80 5.22 4.22
C THR A 65 6.32 5.50 4.05
N VAL A 66 5.61 4.58 3.42
CA VAL A 66 4.15 4.48 3.46
C VAL A 66 3.73 3.12 4.02
N GLY A 67 2.56 3.03 4.64
CA GLY A 67 1.95 1.77 5.02
C GLY A 67 1.27 1.09 3.83
N LEU A 68 1.30 -0.24 3.80
CA LEU A 68 0.62 -1.06 2.81
C LEU A 68 -0.03 -2.26 3.48
N GLU A 69 -1.32 -2.44 3.23
CA GLU A 69 -2.03 -3.71 3.37
C GLU A 69 -2.57 -4.12 2.01
N ASN A 70 -2.19 -5.30 1.55
CA ASN A 70 -2.66 -5.79 0.27
C ASN A 70 -2.82 -7.32 0.31
N HIS A 71 -4.01 -7.79 0.01
CA HIS A 71 -4.29 -9.22 0.00
C HIS A 71 -3.77 -9.87 -1.29
N LYS A 72 -3.21 -11.08 -1.20
CA LYS A 72 -2.65 -11.84 -2.35
C LYS A 72 -3.59 -11.96 -3.56
N TYR A 73 -4.90 -12.06 -3.31
CA TYR A 73 -5.92 -12.18 -4.35
C TYR A 73 -6.73 -10.90 -4.58
N ASP A 74 -6.29 -9.76 -4.02
CA ASP A 74 -6.87 -8.48 -4.38
C ASP A 74 -6.38 -8.07 -5.77
N PHE A 75 -7.29 -8.15 -6.74
CA PHE A 75 -7.04 -7.76 -8.12
C PHE A 75 -6.66 -6.27 -8.26
N VAL A 76 -7.32 -5.38 -7.51
CA VAL A 76 -7.08 -3.93 -7.59
C VAL A 76 -5.71 -3.60 -7.02
N GLY A 77 -5.40 -4.15 -5.85
CA GLY A 77 -4.12 -3.91 -5.20
C GLY A 77 -2.94 -4.54 -5.94
N GLY A 78 -3.06 -5.82 -6.29
CA GLY A 78 -2.00 -6.60 -6.92
C GLY A 78 -1.82 -6.34 -8.41
N VAL A 79 -2.90 -6.41 -9.20
CA VAL A 79 -2.81 -6.32 -10.67
C VAL A 79 -2.83 -4.88 -11.15
N ILE A 80 -3.78 -4.06 -10.66
CA ILE A 80 -3.87 -2.66 -11.09
C ILE A 80 -2.79 -1.80 -10.42
N GLY A 81 -2.65 -1.92 -9.10
CA GLY A 81 -1.66 -1.14 -8.34
C GLY A 81 -0.23 -1.67 -8.41
N GLY A 82 -0.03 -2.92 -8.86
CA GLY A 82 1.28 -3.56 -8.86
C GLY A 82 1.88 -3.72 -7.46
N ASN A 83 1.03 -3.77 -6.43
CA ASN A 83 1.50 -3.84 -5.04
C ASN A 83 1.79 -5.30 -4.64
N PRO A 84 2.85 -5.54 -3.86
CA PRO A 84 3.11 -6.86 -3.30
C PRO A 84 2.00 -7.25 -2.31
N ALA A 85 1.79 -8.56 -2.15
CA ALA A 85 0.89 -9.07 -1.12
C ALA A 85 1.54 -8.97 0.27
N THR A 86 0.78 -8.57 1.28
CA THR A 86 1.22 -8.52 2.68
C THR A 86 0.55 -9.59 3.55
N PHE A 87 -0.54 -10.19 3.06
CA PHE A 87 -1.20 -11.34 3.66
C PHE A 87 -1.99 -12.13 2.59
N SER A 88 -2.40 -13.36 2.93
CA SER A 88 -2.96 -14.29 1.95
C SER A 88 -4.06 -15.22 2.48
N LYS A 89 -4.55 -14.99 3.71
CA LYS A 89 -5.55 -15.87 4.32
C LYS A 89 -6.89 -15.74 3.58
N VAL A 90 -7.42 -16.88 3.16
CA VAL A 90 -8.73 -17.02 2.52
C VAL A 90 -9.53 -18.18 3.12
N PRO A 91 -10.87 -18.20 2.94
CA PRO A 91 -11.68 -19.35 3.30
C PRO A 91 -11.24 -20.64 2.58
N ALA A 92 -11.42 -21.79 3.24
CA ALA A 92 -11.08 -23.08 2.67
C ALA A 92 -11.79 -23.33 1.33
N GLY A 93 -11.07 -23.89 0.36
CA GLY A 93 -11.59 -24.15 -0.99
C GLY A 93 -11.77 -22.90 -1.86
N SER A 94 -11.30 -21.72 -1.39
CA SER A 94 -11.23 -20.52 -2.20
C SER A 94 -9.92 -20.41 -2.96
N ASN A 95 -9.96 -19.71 -4.10
CA ASN A 95 -8.83 -19.48 -4.98
C ASN A 95 -8.90 -18.06 -5.57
N TRP A 96 -7.87 -17.68 -6.31
CA TRP A 96 -7.77 -16.36 -6.92
C TRP A 96 -9.01 -15.97 -7.76
N TRP A 97 -9.53 -16.89 -8.57
CA TRP A 97 -10.69 -16.62 -9.43
C TRP A 97 -11.96 -16.34 -8.60
N LYS A 98 -12.24 -17.19 -7.61
CA LYS A 98 -13.40 -17.02 -6.71
C LYS A 98 -13.32 -15.72 -5.93
N GLU A 99 -12.15 -15.40 -5.38
CA GLU A 99 -11.97 -14.17 -4.61
C GLU A 99 -12.06 -12.93 -5.49
N THR A 100 -11.50 -12.97 -6.70
CA THR A 100 -11.66 -11.88 -7.67
C THR A 100 -13.13 -11.64 -8.01
N TRP A 101 -13.90 -12.70 -8.26
CA TRP A 101 -15.34 -12.57 -8.51
C TRP A 101 -16.10 -11.97 -7.33
N LYS A 102 -15.76 -12.37 -6.09
CA LYS A 102 -16.39 -11.83 -4.88
C LYS A 102 -16.17 -10.34 -4.71
N ILE A 103 -15.04 -9.78 -5.16
CA ILE A 103 -14.76 -8.34 -5.12
C ILE A 103 -15.89 -7.55 -5.80
N PHE A 104 -16.46 -8.07 -6.89
CA PHE A 104 -17.49 -7.40 -7.67
C PHE A 104 -18.92 -7.74 -7.28
N THR A 105 -19.13 -8.83 -6.53
CA THR A 105 -20.47 -9.42 -6.36
C THR A 105 -20.93 -9.54 -4.92
N THR A 106 -20.03 -9.54 -3.93
CA THR A 106 -20.40 -9.88 -2.55
C THR A 106 -19.56 -9.15 -1.50
N TYR A 107 -20.07 -9.15 -0.26
CA TYR A 107 -19.32 -8.84 0.95
C TYR A 107 -19.45 -10.04 1.91
N PRO A 108 -18.40 -10.46 2.64
CA PRO A 108 -17.05 -9.88 2.71
C PRO A 108 -16.13 -10.36 1.55
N SER A 109 -15.21 -9.50 1.10
CA SER A 109 -14.26 -9.81 0.01
C SER A 109 -12.83 -9.39 0.35
N VAL A 110 -11.85 -10.00 -0.32
CA VAL A 110 -10.42 -9.68 -0.17
C VAL A 110 -10.07 -8.22 -0.44
N HIS A 111 -10.90 -7.50 -1.19
CA HIS A 111 -10.70 -6.09 -1.50
C HIS A 111 -11.37 -5.14 -0.50
N ALA A 112 -12.40 -5.59 0.22
CA ALA A 112 -13.11 -4.77 1.21
C ALA A 112 -12.58 -4.97 2.64
N CYS A 113 -11.91 -6.10 2.92
CA CYS A 113 -11.54 -6.51 4.26
C CYS A 113 -10.12 -6.09 4.66
N TYR A 114 -9.94 -4.78 4.87
CA TYR A 114 -8.67 -4.17 5.30
C TYR A 114 -8.79 -3.44 6.64
N GLY A 115 -7.66 -3.20 7.31
CA GLY A 115 -7.64 -2.55 8.63
C GLY A 115 -8.38 -3.35 9.71
N ASN A 116 -9.08 -2.64 10.61
CA ASN A 116 -9.87 -3.26 11.68
C ASN A 116 -11.32 -3.50 11.22
N ALA A 117 -11.48 -4.25 10.13
CA ALA A 117 -12.77 -4.59 9.55
C ALA A 117 -13.65 -5.43 10.51
N ASP A 118 -14.90 -5.61 10.12
CA ASP A 118 -15.91 -6.32 10.90
C ASP A 118 -15.56 -7.79 11.17
N LEU A 119 -16.37 -8.44 12.02
CA LEU A 119 -16.13 -9.82 12.41
C LEU A 119 -16.23 -10.80 11.22
N ALA A 120 -17.07 -10.51 10.21
CA ALA A 120 -17.18 -11.34 9.02
C ALA A 120 -15.88 -11.34 8.20
N CYS A 121 -15.31 -10.15 7.96
CA CYS A 121 -13.99 -10.00 7.35
C CYS A 121 -12.91 -10.72 8.15
N ARG A 122 -12.88 -10.54 9.48
CA ARG A 122 -11.85 -11.14 10.34
C ARG A 122 -11.93 -12.67 10.39
N ARG A 123 -13.14 -13.23 10.32
CA ARG A 123 -13.35 -14.68 10.22
C ARG A 123 -12.92 -15.23 8.87
N ALA A 124 -13.29 -14.56 7.78
CA ALA A 124 -13.00 -15.01 6.42
C ALA A 124 -11.52 -14.85 6.03
N TYR A 125 -10.93 -13.68 6.29
CA TYR A 125 -9.62 -13.29 5.76
C TYR A 125 -8.58 -12.97 6.86
N GLY A 126 -8.95 -13.07 8.13
CA GLY A 126 -8.04 -12.80 9.25
C GLY A 126 -7.95 -11.32 9.66
N ASN A 127 -7.02 -11.04 10.57
CA ASN A 127 -6.80 -9.70 11.11
C ASN A 127 -5.84 -8.91 10.20
N SER A 128 -6.33 -8.29 9.13
CA SER A 128 -5.50 -7.58 8.14
C SER A 128 -4.65 -6.46 8.75
N TYR A 129 -5.17 -5.73 9.75
CA TYR A 129 -4.39 -4.71 10.49
C TYR A 129 -3.07 -5.19 11.12
N LYS A 130 -2.88 -6.51 11.29
CA LYS A 130 -1.60 -7.09 11.76
C LYS A 130 -0.56 -7.25 10.65
N HIS A 131 -0.94 -6.98 9.40
CA HIS A 131 -0.15 -7.19 8.20
C HIS A 131 0.09 -5.89 7.43
N CYS A 132 0.00 -4.74 8.12
CA CYS A 132 0.43 -3.47 7.56
C CYS A 132 1.96 -3.44 7.51
N GLN A 133 2.50 -3.37 6.29
CA GLN A 133 3.93 -3.33 6.03
C GLN A 133 4.36 -1.90 5.71
N LYS A 134 5.55 -1.50 6.19
CA LYS A 134 6.16 -0.24 5.77
C LYS A 134 6.92 -0.46 4.46
N VAL A 135 6.61 0.36 3.47
CA VAL A 135 7.20 0.33 2.12
C VAL A 135 7.98 1.63 1.90
N TYR A 136 9.21 1.50 1.41
CA TYR A 136 10.09 2.61 1.09
C TYR A 136 10.98 2.26 -0.11
N GLN A 137 11.37 3.29 -0.85
CA GLN A 137 12.37 3.16 -1.89
C GLN A 137 13.78 3.16 -1.28
N ILE A 138 14.64 2.23 -1.70
CA ILE A 138 16.07 2.29 -1.39
C ILE A 138 16.75 3.02 -2.54
N SER A 139 17.46 4.10 -2.25
CA SER A 139 18.43 4.63 -3.22
C SER A 139 19.66 3.72 -3.18
N GLN A 140 19.90 2.96 -4.25
CA GLN A 140 21.23 2.42 -4.49
C GLN A 140 22.00 3.45 -5.33
N GLY A 141 23.11 3.92 -4.77
CA GLY A 141 24.02 4.80 -5.49
C GLY A 141 24.51 4.11 -6.76
N GLY A 142 24.20 4.72 -7.91
CA GLY A 142 24.78 4.39 -9.20
C GLY A 142 24.18 3.18 -9.91
N LYS A 143 23.58 3.45 -11.08
CA LYS A 143 23.05 2.53 -12.11
C LYS A 143 21.60 2.08 -11.89
N ASN A 144 20.69 2.75 -12.61
CA ASN A 144 19.45 2.29 -13.27
C ASN A 144 18.78 0.95 -12.87
N GLU A 145 18.84 0.53 -11.62
CA GLU A 145 18.08 -0.59 -11.07
C GLU A 145 17.37 -0.10 -9.79
N THR A 146 16.03 -0.02 -9.86
CA THR A 146 15.22 0.33 -8.70
C THR A 146 15.04 -0.92 -7.84
N ASN A 147 15.88 -1.07 -6.82
CA ASN A 147 15.80 -2.17 -5.84
C ASN A 147 14.93 -1.75 -4.64
N PHE A 148 14.11 -2.66 -4.12
CA PHE A 148 13.10 -2.35 -3.09
C PHE A 148 13.17 -3.31 -1.90
N LYS A 149 12.86 -2.81 -0.69
CA LYS A 149 12.66 -3.63 0.50
C LYS A 149 11.27 -3.40 1.09
N ILE A 150 10.62 -4.51 1.44
CA ILE A 150 9.52 -4.53 2.40
C ILE A 150 10.17 -4.89 3.74
N ILE A 151 9.99 -4.06 4.76
CA ILE A 151 10.34 -4.47 6.13
C ILE A 151 9.17 -5.30 6.65
N GLU A 152 9.25 -6.62 6.52
CA GLU A 152 8.48 -7.52 7.39
C GLU A 152 9.09 -7.46 8.79
N TRP A 153 8.25 -7.48 9.84
CA TRP A 153 8.66 -7.45 11.24
C TRP A 153 9.50 -8.66 11.71
N ASP A 154 10.09 -9.45 10.81
CA ASP A 154 11.15 -10.39 11.20
C ASP A 154 12.19 -10.73 10.11
N HIS A 155 11.95 -10.54 8.80
CA HIS A 155 12.98 -10.81 7.79
C HIS A 155 12.84 -9.92 6.54
N ALA A 156 13.93 -9.29 6.11
CA ALA A 156 13.95 -8.45 4.91
C ALA A 156 13.90 -9.31 3.64
N VAL A 157 12.87 -9.15 2.82
CA VAL A 157 12.76 -9.77 1.49
C VAL A 157 13.04 -8.73 0.41
N ASN A 158 14.08 -8.96 -0.40
CA ASN A 158 14.37 -8.16 -1.59
C ASN A 158 13.58 -8.72 -2.78
N TYR A 159 12.80 -7.89 -3.44
CA TYR A 159 12.12 -8.24 -4.70
C TYR A 159 12.79 -7.48 -5.85
N ARG A 160 13.19 -8.21 -6.91
CA ARG A 160 13.75 -7.66 -8.16
C ARG A 160 12.71 -7.85 -9.26
N TRP A 161 12.30 -6.76 -9.90
CA TRP A 161 11.46 -6.80 -11.10
C TRP A 161 12.35 -6.49 -12.31
N VAL A 162 12.25 -7.32 -13.35
CA VAL A 162 12.99 -7.21 -14.63
C VAL A 162 12.26 -6.24 -15.56
#